data_AF-Q8I4T4-F1
#
_entry.id   AF-Q8I4T4-F1
#
_cell.length_a   1.000
_cell.length_b   1.000
_cell.length_c   1.000
_cell.angle_alpha   90.00
_cell.angle_beta   90.00
_cell.angle_gamma   90.00
#
_symmetry.space_group_name_H-M   'P 1'
#
loop_
_entity.id
_entity.type
_entity.pdbx_description
1 polymer ?
#
loop_
_entity_poly.entity_id
_entity_poly.type
_entity_poly.pdbx_seq_one_letter_code
_entity_poly.pdbx_strand_id
1 'polypeptide(L)'
;MSEKKILQVVRPEPISVLDYVDNMVKKKKLDKELKKSSLDEWGDMKKIEKTEEIKLQWALLQHENLYTVNEYNKLKKDEKMPEFFQVATMVNSSDKIKVGAGKESQSLHTSNRRKKKTLSALQMLERNNDLKQWCINKYTKIQKQKNIGGKSFVRKQKKQLLKIKNGK
;
A
#
# COMPACT_ATOMS: atom_id res chain seq x y z
N MET A 1 -50.06 20.36 -42.44
CA MET A 1 -50.54 19.14 -41.74
C MET A 1 -49.58 18.01 -42.08
N SER A 2 -48.48 17.88 -41.34
CA SER A 2 -47.41 16.92 -41.61
C SER A 2 -47.61 15.66 -40.76
N GLU A 3 -47.76 14.53 -41.45
CA GLU A 3 -48.10 13.23 -40.89
C GLU A 3 -47.06 12.71 -39.88
N LYS A 4 -47.59 12.23 -38.75
CA LYS A 4 -46.87 11.60 -37.64
C LYS A 4 -46.27 10.24 -38.08
N LYS A 5 -44.99 10.22 -38.49
CA LYS A 5 -44.17 8.98 -38.49
C LYS A 5 -43.83 8.61 -37.05
N ILE A 6 -44.69 7.88 -36.34
CA ILE A 6 -44.42 7.54 -34.93
C ILE A 6 -44.04 6.07 -34.71
N LEU A 7 -44.28 5.12 -35.61
CA LEU A 7 -43.88 3.72 -35.37
C LEU A 7 -43.39 3.05 -36.65
N GLN A 8 -42.08 2.89 -36.79
CA GLN A 8 -41.52 1.89 -37.72
C GLN A 8 -41.81 0.51 -37.15
N VAL A 9 -42.52 -0.32 -37.91
CA VAL A 9 -42.75 -1.73 -37.57
C VAL A 9 -41.42 -2.46 -37.74
N VAL A 10 -40.71 -2.68 -36.63
CA VAL A 10 -39.53 -3.55 -36.60
C VAL A 10 -40.03 -4.99 -36.60
N ARG A 11 -39.74 -5.76 -37.66
CA ARG A 11 -39.95 -7.21 -37.65
C ARG A 11 -38.75 -7.84 -36.94
N PRO A 12 -38.93 -8.51 -35.79
CA PRO A 12 -37.82 -9.20 -35.14
C PRO A 12 -37.39 -10.37 -36.03
N GLU A 13 -36.11 -10.41 -36.39
CA GLU A 13 -35.51 -11.60 -36.99
C GLU A 13 -35.48 -12.74 -35.96
N PRO A 14 -35.81 -13.98 -36.34
CA PRO A 14 -35.76 -15.09 -35.41
C PRO A 14 -34.32 -15.31 -34.95
N ILE A 15 -34.09 -15.12 -33.66
CA ILE A 15 -32.80 -15.42 -33.04
C ILE A 15 -32.61 -16.93 -33.07
N SER A 16 -31.53 -17.39 -33.70
CA SER A 16 -31.12 -18.80 -33.64
C SER A 16 -30.94 -19.22 -32.17
N VAL A 17 -31.55 -20.33 -31.78
CA VAL A 17 -31.40 -20.89 -30.43
C VAL A 17 -29.92 -21.09 -30.10
N LEU A 18 -29.11 -21.47 -31.09
CA LEU A 18 -27.68 -21.65 -30.95
C LEU A 18 -26.97 -20.32 -30.64
N ASP A 19 -27.29 -19.24 -31.37
CA ASP A 19 -26.73 -17.92 -31.12
C ASP A 19 -27.13 -17.37 -29.74
N TYR A 20 -28.37 -17.62 -29.32
CA TYR A 20 -28.84 -17.24 -27.99
C TYR A 20 -28.04 -17.97 -26.88
N VAL A 21 -27.84 -19.28 -27.02
CA VAL A 21 -27.05 -20.08 -26.08
C VAL A 21 -25.59 -19.63 -26.08
N ASP A 22 -25.00 -19.40 -27.24
CA ASP A 22 -23.61 -18.92 -27.35
C ASP A 22 -23.44 -17.54 -26.73
N ASN A 23 -24.38 -16.62 -26.94
CA ASN A 23 -24.38 -15.30 -26.31
C ASN A 23 -24.53 -15.41 -24.79
N MET A 24 -25.37 -16.31 -24.29
CA MET A 24 -25.46 -16.59 -22.84
C MET A 24 -24.15 -17.13 -22.27
N VAL A 25 -23.48 -18.05 -22.98
CA VAL A 25 -22.18 -18.59 -22.54
C VAL A 25 -21.10 -17.50 -22.56
N LYS A 26 -21.04 -16.68 -23.62
CA LYS A 26 -20.12 -15.53 -23.71
C LYS A 26 -20.36 -14.54 -22.59
N LYS A 27 -21.62 -14.17 -22.32
CA LYS A 27 -21.99 -13.28 -21.21
C LYS A 27 -21.55 -13.86 -19.86
N LYS A 28 -21.82 -15.14 -19.60
CA LYS A 28 -21.35 -15.83 -18.39
C LYS A 28 -19.82 -15.86 -18.26
N LYS A 29 -19.08 -15.95 -19.37
CA LYS A 29 -17.60 -15.87 -19.36
C LYS A 29 -17.13 -14.46 -19.03
N LEU A 30 -17.70 -13.44 -19.67
CA LEU A 30 -17.41 -12.03 -19.39
C LEU A 30 -17.73 -11.67 -17.93
N ASP A 31 -18.89 -12.08 -17.41
CA ASP A 31 -19.26 -11.84 -16.00
C ASP A 31 -18.26 -12.51 -15.03
N LYS A 32 -17.72 -13.68 -15.37
CA LYS A 32 -16.66 -14.34 -14.57
C LYS A 32 -15.31 -13.63 -14.67
N GLU A 33 -14.99 -13.04 -15.81
CA GLU A 33 -13.76 -12.26 -16.02
C GLU A 33 -13.84 -10.90 -15.32
N LEU A 34 -15.00 -10.26 -15.36
CA LEU A 34 -15.28 -9.02 -14.64
C LEU A 34 -15.15 -9.25 -13.13
N LYS A 35 -15.79 -10.29 -12.56
CA LYS A 35 -15.64 -10.64 -11.13
C LYS A 35 -14.19 -10.93 -10.68
N LYS A 36 -13.30 -11.28 -11.60
CA LYS A 36 -11.86 -11.47 -11.29
C LYS A 36 -11.06 -10.16 -11.35
N SER A 37 -11.53 -9.18 -12.11
CA SER A 37 -10.83 -7.93 -12.41
C SER A 37 -11.40 -6.72 -11.65
N SER A 38 -12.69 -6.72 -11.32
CA SER A 38 -13.38 -5.73 -10.51
C SER A 38 -14.21 -6.38 -9.41
N LEU A 39 -14.38 -5.64 -8.32
CA LEU A 39 -15.30 -5.96 -7.25
C LEU A 39 -16.46 -4.96 -7.29
N ASP A 40 -17.54 -5.34 -7.98
CA ASP A 40 -18.70 -4.48 -8.23
C ASP A 40 -19.43 -4.10 -6.92
N GLU A 41 -19.43 -5.01 -5.93
CA GLU A 41 -19.99 -4.79 -4.59
C GLU A 41 -19.29 -3.65 -3.81
N TRP A 42 -18.09 -3.26 -4.25
CA TRP A 42 -17.26 -2.26 -3.59
C TRP A 42 -16.91 -1.08 -4.50
N GLY A 43 -17.89 -0.61 -5.27
CA GLY A 43 -17.74 0.56 -6.15
C GLY A 43 -16.78 0.33 -7.31
N ASP A 44 -16.86 -0.84 -7.94
CA ASP A 44 -16.03 -1.26 -9.08
C ASP A 44 -14.52 -1.21 -8.77
N MET A 45 -14.14 -1.68 -7.58
CA MET A 45 -12.74 -1.70 -7.17
C MET A 45 -11.94 -2.63 -8.09
N LYS A 46 -11.06 -2.05 -8.91
CA LYS A 46 -10.19 -2.81 -9.82
C LYS A 46 -9.10 -3.56 -9.07
N LYS A 47 -8.77 -4.75 -9.54
CA LYS A 47 -7.61 -5.52 -9.13
C LYS A 47 -6.35 -4.82 -9.64
N ILE A 48 -5.46 -4.42 -8.73
CA ILE A 48 -4.21 -3.74 -9.06
C ILE A 48 -3.06 -4.75 -9.14
N GLU A 49 -2.15 -4.54 -10.09
CA GLU A 49 -0.91 -5.30 -10.18
C GLU A 49 -0.01 -5.03 -8.95
N LYS A 50 0.51 -6.11 -8.37
CA LYS A 50 1.31 -6.08 -7.14
C LYS A 50 2.77 -5.70 -7.45
N THR A 51 3.01 -4.42 -7.77
CA THR A 51 4.37 -3.90 -8.00
C THR A 51 5.24 -4.00 -6.74
N GLU A 52 6.56 -3.96 -6.91
CA GLU A 52 7.51 -4.04 -5.78
C GLU A 52 7.35 -2.88 -4.79
N GLU A 53 7.10 -1.67 -5.29
CA GLU A 53 6.84 -0.50 -4.46
C GLU A 53 5.60 -0.68 -3.57
N ILE A 54 4.53 -1.26 -4.11
CA ILE A 54 3.30 -1.54 -3.36
C ILE A 54 3.56 -2.61 -2.30
N LYS A 55 4.33 -3.65 -2.63
CA LYS A 55 4.72 -4.68 -1.65
C LYS A 55 5.50 -4.08 -0.48
N LEU A 56 6.42 -3.14 -0.75
CA LEU A 56 7.17 -2.43 0.29
C LEU A 56 6.26 -1.54 1.15
N GLN A 57 5.32 -0.81 0.54
CA GLN A 57 4.33 -0.02 1.27
C GLN A 57 3.42 -0.90 2.13
N TRP A 58 3.02 -2.06 1.64
CA TRP A 58 2.24 -3.03 2.41
C TRP A 58 3.03 -3.59 3.59
N ALA A 59 4.31 -3.95 3.39
CA ALA A 59 5.18 -4.39 4.46
C ALA A 59 5.36 -3.29 5.54
N LEU A 60 5.43 -2.03 5.13
CA LEU A 60 5.44 -0.89 6.05
C LEU A 60 4.17 -0.86 6.93
N LEU A 61 2.99 -1.04 6.32
CA LEU A 61 1.70 -1.07 7.04
C LEU A 61 1.61 -2.26 8.01
N GLN A 62 2.06 -3.45 7.60
CA GLN A 62 2.11 -4.62 8.48
C GLN A 62 3.01 -4.42 9.71
N HIS A 63 4.04 -3.58 9.57
CA HIS A 63 5.03 -3.29 10.59
C HIS A 63 4.89 -1.90 11.22
N GLU A 64 3.72 -1.27 11.11
CA GLU A 64 3.46 0.07 11.63
C GLU A 64 3.80 0.20 13.12
N ASN A 65 3.40 -0.81 13.90
CA ASN A 65 3.67 -0.92 15.34
C ASN A 65 5.17 -0.91 15.72
N LEU A 66 6.08 -1.09 14.77
CA LEU A 66 7.51 -1.09 15.06
C LEU A 66 8.07 0.32 15.19
N TYR A 67 7.47 1.32 14.54
CA TYR A 67 8.04 2.67 14.49
C TYR A 67 7.20 3.73 15.21
N THR A 68 5.92 3.47 15.45
CA THR A 68 5.04 4.38 16.18
C THR A 68 5.29 4.28 17.68
N VAL A 69 5.94 5.30 18.26
CA VAL A 69 6.18 5.35 19.71
C VAL A 69 4.88 5.76 20.40
N ASN A 70 4.44 4.97 21.39
CA ASN A 70 3.21 5.18 22.17
C ASN A 70 1.89 4.95 21.40
N GLU A 71 1.93 4.35 20.22
CA GLU A 71 0.73 3.92 19.50
C GLU A 71 0.72 2.40 19.41
N TYR A 72 -0.39 1.80 19.83
CA TYR A 72 -0.56 0.34 19.86
C TYR A 72 -1.69 -0.04 18.90
N ASN A 73 -1.40 -0.10 17.60
CA ASN A 73 -2.38 -0.56 16.63
C ASN A 73 -2.55 -2.09 16.74
N LYS A 74 -3.71 -2.59 16.32
CA LYS A 74 -3.96 -4.04 16.26
C LYS A 74 -2.87 -4.71 15.43
N LEU A 75 -2.24 -5.74 15.97
CA LEU A 75 -1.18 -6.47 15.29
C LEU A 75 -1.77 -7.17 14.06
N LYS A 76 -1.40 -6.69 12.87
CA LYS A 76 -1.70 -7.32 11.57
C LYS A 76 -0.55 -8.18 11.07
N LYS A 77 0.26 -8.70 12.00
CA LYS A 77 1.36 -9.61 11.65
C LYS A 77 0.71 -10.82 10.97
N ASP A 78 1.17 -11.12 9.75
CA ASP A 78 0.72 -12.23 8.89
C ASP A 78 -0.56 -11.99 8.06
N GLU A 79 -1.12 -10.77 8.05
CA GLU A 79 -2.24 -10.45 7.15
C GLU A 79 -1.76 -10.45 5.69
N LYS A 80 -2.32 -11.34 4.85
CA LYS A 80 -1.98 -11.40 3.43
C LYS A 80 -2.44 -10.11 2.73
N MET A 81 -1.64 -9.63 1.77
CA MET A 81 -2.01 -8.45 1.00
C MET A 81 -3.33 -8.71 0.23
N PRO A 82 -4.36 -7.86 0.41
CA PRO A 82 -5.66 -8.00 -0.24
C PRO A 82 -5.53 -8.19 -1.75
N GLU A 83 -6.50 -8.88 -2.35
CA GLU A 83 -6.57 -9.00 -3.80
C GLU A 83 -7.03 -7.70 -4.47
N PHE A 84 -7.98 -7.01 -3.85
CA PHE A 84 -8.51 -5.73 -4.30
C PHE A 84 -8.12 -4.66 -3.29
N PHE A 85 -7.45 -3.62 -3.75
CA PHE A 85 -7.06 -2.45 -2.97
C PHE A 85 -6.87 -1.26 -3.90
N GLN A 86 -6.88 -0.05 -3.36
CA GLN A 86 -6.59 1.18 -4.11
C GLN A 86 -5.60 2.03 -3.31
N VAL A 87 -4.66 2.66 -4.01
CA VAL A 87 -3.73 3.62 -3.42
C VAL A 87 -4.27 5.02 -3.70
N ALA A 88 -4.60 5.75 -2.64
CA ALA A 88 -5.15 7.10 -2.73
C ALA A 88 -4.23 8.12 -2.04
N THR A 89 -4.38 9.38 -2.42
CA THR A 89 -3.76 10.51 -1.72
C THR A 89 -4.83 11.24 -0.92
N MET A 90 -4.55 11.52 0.36
CA MET A 90 -5.45 12.30 1.20
C MET A 90 -5.60 13.73 0.66
N VAL A 91 -6.84 14.15 0.44
CA VAL A 91 -7.17 15.53 0.06
C VAL A 91 -7.80 16.21 1.28
N ASN A 92 -7.07 17.14 1.91
CA ASN A 92 -7.60 17.90 3.03
C ASN A 92 -8.61 18.92 2.51
N SER A 93 -9.88 18.84 2.94
CA SER A 93 -10.93 19.80 2.52
C SER A 93 -10.59 21.25 2.87
N SER A 94 -9.79 21.47 3.93
CA SER A 94 -9.35 22.81 4.34
C SER A 94 -8.32 23.44 3.40
N ASP A 95 -7.65 22.68 2.52
CA ASP A 95 -6.54 23.19 1.71
C ASP A 95 -6.94 24.29 0.71
N LYS A 96 -8.25 24.46 0.46
CA LYS A 96 -8.79 25.56 -0.35
C LYS A 96 -9.49 26.65 0.47
N ILE A 97 -9.73 26.42 1.77
CA ILE A 97 -10.56 27.27 2.62
C ILE A 97 -9.66 27.95 3.65
N LYS A 98 -9.14 29.12 3.27
CA LYS A 98 -8.31 30.01 4.09
C LYS A 98 -9.14 30.85 5.07
N VAL A 99 -10.15 30.28 5.73
CA VAL A 99 -11.05 31.01 6.64
C VAL A 99 -11.17 30.33 8.00
N GLY A 100 -10.68 31.02 9.03
CA GLY A 100 -10.85 30.64 10.44
C GLY A 100 -9.52 30.63 11.21
N ALA A 101 -9.45 31.40 12.29
CA ALA A 101 -8.32 31.45 13.23
C ALA A 101 -8.23 30.20 14.15
N GLY A 102 -8.91 29.11 13.80
CA GLY A 102 -8.96 27.87 14.59
C GLY A 102 -7.63 27.12 14.57
N LYS A 103 -7.26 26.53 15.70
CA LYS A 103 -6.02 25.74 15.86
C LYS A 103 -5.98 24.54 14.90
N GLU A 104 -7.13 23.91 14.60
CA GLU A 104 -7.20 22.82 13.64
C GLU A 104 -6.92 23.24 12.19
N SER A 105 -7.34 24.45 11.80
CA SER A 105 -7.14 24.95 10.44
C SER A 105 -5.66 25.21 10.18
N GLN A 106 -4.90 25.74 11.15
CA GLN A 106 -3.47 26.01 10.94
C GLN A 106 -2.57 24.79 11.09
N SER A 107 -2.93 23.82 11.94
CA SER A 107 -2.04 22.70 12.29
C SER A 107 -1.96 21.61 11.22
N LEU A 108 -3.04 21.37 10.48
CA LEU A 108 -3.12 20.29 9.49
C LEU A 108 -2.65 20.67 8.09
N HIS A 109 -2.35 21.96 7.84
CA HIS A 109 -1.85 22.39 6.55
C HIS A 109 -0.40 21.93 6.34
N THR A 110 -0.23 20.97 5.45
CA THR A 110 1.06 20.80 4.80
C THR A 110 1.28 22.01 3.90
N SER A 111 2.34 22.80 4.15
CA SER A 111 2.69 23.92 3.26
C SER A 111 2.65 23.46 1.80
N ASN A 112 2.15 24.28 0.87
CA ASN A 112 2.09 23.92 -0.56
C ASN A 112 3.45 23.45 -1.12
N ARG A 113 4.57 23.80 -0.46
CA ARG A 113 5.91 23.29 -0.78
C ARG A 113 6.07 21.78 -0.52
N ARG A 114 5.38 21.21 0.48
CA ARG A 114 5.31 19.76 0.77
C ARG A 114 4.36 19.01 -0.16
N LYS A 115 3.41 19.68 -0.83
CA LYS A 115 2.51 19.07 -1.84
C LYS A 115 3.22 18.71 -3.16
N LYS A 116 4.55 18.78 -3.22
CA LYS A 116 5.33 18.52 -4.43
C LYS A 116 5.58 17.01 -4.60
N LYS A 117 4.87 16.45 -5.59
CA LYS A 117 4.82 15.04 -6.01
C LYS A 117 4.12 14.17 -4.95
N THR A 118 3.15 13.36 -5.37
CA THR A 118 2.48 12.34 -4.55
C THR A 118 3.52 11.37 -4.01
N LEU A 119 4.04 11.64 -2.81
CA LEU A 119 5.06 10.79 -2.21
C LEU A 119 4.40 9.53 -1.69
N SER A 120 5.03 8.39 -1.94
CA SER A 120 4.63 7.15 -1.30
C SER A 120 4.80 7.26 0.22
N ALA A 121 4.04 6.47 0.99
CA ALA A 121 4.22 6.39 2.44
C ALA A 121 5.67 6.09 2.85
N LEU A 122 6.37 5.28 2.03
CA LEU A 122 7.79 4.98 2.21
C LEU A 122 8.68 6.23 2.06
N GLN A 123 8.46 7.04 1.02
CA GLN A 123 9.21 8.28 0.82
C GLN A 123 8.97 9.31 1.93
N MET A 124 7.76 9.33 2.51
CA MET A 124 7.45 10.17 3.68
C MET A 124 8.25 9.71 4.90
N LEU A 125 8.36 8.39 5.11
CA LEU A 125 9.15 7.79 6.18
C LEU A 125 10.65 8.10 6.04
N GLU A 126 11.19 7.98 4.82
CA GLU A 126 12.62 8.27 4.54
C GLU A 126 13.01 9.72 4.80
N ARG A 127 12.07 10.65 4.63
CA ARG A 127 12.26 12.08 4.90
C ARG A 127 12.12 12.44 6.38
N ASN A 128 11.61 11.53 7.21
CA ASN A 128 11.52 11.73 8.64
C ASN A 128 12.88 11.43 9.31
N ASN A 129 13.65 12.48 9.57
CA ASN A 129 15.00 12.37 10.14
C ASN A 129 15.01 11.73 11.53
N ASP A 130 14.04 12.06 12.40
CA ASP A 130 13.97 11.53 13.76
C ASP A 130 13.73 10.03 13.74
N LEU A 131 12.79 9.60 12.90
CA LEU A 131 12.50 8.19 12.73
C LEU A 131 13.68 7.43 12.11
N LYS A 132 14.37 8.03 11.14
CA LYS A 132 15.59 7.46 10.55
C LYS A 132 16.68 7.24 11.61
N GLN A 133 16.92 8.23 12.47
CA GLN A 133 17.88 8.11 13.57
C GLN A 133 17.45 7.03 14.57
N TRP A 134 16.16 6.99 14.93
CA TRP A 134 15.63 5.95 15.80
C TRP A 134 15.84 4.54 15.21
N CYS A 135 15.54 4.36 13.93
CA CYS A 135 15.75 3.10 13.21
C CYS A 135 17.22 2.68 13.21
N ILE A 136 18.16 3.60 12.96
CA ILE A 136 19.60 3.33 13.02
C ILE A 136 20.02 2.91 14.44
N ASN A 137 19.58 3.64 15.47
CA ASN A 137 19.88 3.33 16.85
C ASN A 137 19.32 1.97 17.29
N LYS A 138 18.08 1.65 16.90
CA LYS A 138 17.45 0.37 17.18
C LYS A 138 18.15 -0.77 16.43
N TYR A 139 18.44 -0.58 15.14
CA TYR A 139 19.15 -1.56 14.32
C TYR A 139 20.54 -1.87 14.86
N THR A 140 21.34 -0.85 15.18
CA THR A 140 22.68 -1.03 15.75
C THR A 140 22.63 -1.72 17.11
N LYS A 141 21.65 -1.42 17.97
CA LYS A 141 21.43 -2.13 19.23
C LYS A 141 21.11 -3.62 19.00
N ILE A 142 20.22 -3.94 18.06
CA ILE A 142 19.87 -5.32 17.70
C ILE A 142 21.09 -6.06 17.11
N GLN A 143 21.85 -5.42 16.22
CA GLN A 143 23.04 -6.00 15.62
C GLN A 143 24.13 -6.26 16.66
N LYS A 144 24.34 -5.35 17.61
CA LYS A 144 25.24 -5.58 18.74
C LYS A 144 24.80 -6.82 19.52
N GLN A 145 23.52 -6.91 19.88
CA GLN A 145 22.96 -8.06 20.62
C GLN A 145 23.12 -9.38 19.86
N LYS A 146 22.79 -9.43 18.56
CA LYS A 146 22.94 -10.63 17.72
C LYS A 146 24.40 -11.07 17.57
N ASN A 147 25.34 -10.14 17.63
CA ASN A 147 26.77 -10.41 17.48
C ASN A 147 27.50 -10.69 18.81
N ILE A 148 26.81 -10.62 19.95
CA ILE A 148 27.38 -11.06 21.24
C ILE A 148 27.74 -12.55 21.11
N GLY A 149 28.99 -12.90 21.39
CA GLY A 149 29.48 -14.28 21.25
C GLY A 149 29.69 -14.76 19.82
N GLY A 150 29.54 -13.89 18.81
CA GLY A 150 29.75 -14.26 17.41
C GLY A 150 31.22 -14.55 17.06
N LYS A 151 31.47 -14.79 15.76
CA LYS A 151 32.84 -15.08 15.25
C LYS A 151 33.89 -14.04 15.64
N SER A 152 33.51 -12.76 15.76
CA SER A 152 34.40 -11.68 16.19
C SER A 152 34.89 -11.88 17.63
N PHE A 153 34.00 -12.32 18.53
CA PHE A 153 34.33 -12.64 19.91
C PHE A 153 35.30 -13.83 19.99
N VAL A 154 35.00 -14.92 19.29
CA VAL A 154 35.87 -16.11 19.23
C VAL A 154 37.25 -15.77 18.65
N ARG A 155 37.30 -14.96 17.59
CA ARG A 155 38.57 -14.48 17.00
C ARG A 155 39.35 -13.61 18.00
N LYS A 156 38.68 -12.77 18.78
CA LYS A 156 39.33 -11.94 19.82
C LYS A 156 39.93 -12.82 20.93
N GLN A 157 39.18 -13.81 21.40
CA GLN A 157 39.68 -14.80 22.37
C GLN A 157 40.86 -15.59 21.82
N LYS A 158 40.77 -16.11 20.59
CA LYS A 158 41.88 -16.84 19.95
C LYS A 158 43.14 -15.98 19.83
N LYS A 159 43.00 -14.70 19.47
CA LYS A 159 44.13 -13.74 19.43
C LYS A 159 44.74 -13.51 20.81
N GLN A 160 43.93 -13.39 21.86
CA GLN A 160 44.42 -13.25 23.24
C GLN A 160 45.19 -14.50 23.69
N LEU A 161 44.65 -15.70 23.43
CA LEU A 161 45.32 -16.96 23.74
C LEU A 161 46.66 -17.12 22.99
N LEU A 162 46.71 -16.72 21.72
CA LEU A 162 47.96 -16.75 20.93
C LEU A 162 49.01 -15.76 21.45
N LYS A 163 48.60 -14.59 21.96
CA LYS A 163 49.53 -13.64 22.59
C LYS A 163 50.15 -14.23 23.86
N ILE A 164 49.32 -14.83 24.72
CA ILE A 164 49.75 -15.53 25.94
C ILE A 164 50.72 -16.67 25.61
N LYS A 165 50.41 -17.50 24.60
CA LYS A 165 51.27 -18.61 24.16
C LYS A 165 52.64 -18.14 23.63
N ASN A 166 52.68 -16.96 22.99
CA ASN A 166 53.88 -16.40 22.38
C ASN A 166 54.67 -15.48 23.33
N GLY A 167 54.33 -15.43 24.63
CA GLY A 167 55.06 -14.64 25.63
C GLY A 167 55.00 -13.13 25.42
N LYS A 168 53.90 -12.61 24.82
CA LYS A 168 53.66 -11.18 24.60
C LYS A 168 52.45 -10.67 25.37
#